data_AF-A0A2X2UWN8-F1
#
_entry.id   AF-A0A2X2UWN8-F1
#
_cell.length_a   1.000
_cell.length_b   1.000
_cell.length_c   1.000
_cell.angle_alpha   90.00
_cell.angle_beta   90.00
_cell.angle_gamma   90.00
#
_symmetry.space_group_name_H-M   'P 1'
#
loop_
_entity.id
_entity.type
_entity.pdbx_description
1 polymer ?
#
loop_
_entity_poly.entity_id
_entity_poly.type
_entity_poly.pdbx_seq_one_letter_code
_entity_poly.pdbx_strand_id
1 'polypeptide(L)'
;MQQAVPDKELLEAPTAGEGATCRSCAHCPWMAMNGLKAIAEGLEQGGQAHEIHVDQALREGAAAAAQPYAGICGYTTSVKRKTLWGKDGFF
;
A
#
# COMPACT_ATOMS: atom_id res chain seq x y z
N MET A 1 -5.40 -9.59 5.84
CA MET A 1 -5.71 -9.42 7.28
C MET A 1 -5.80 -10.75 8.02
N GLN A 2 -6.53 -11.73 7.50
CA GLN A 2 -6.68 -13.05 8.15
C GLN A 2 -5.36 -13.71 8.54
N GLN A 3 -4.36 -13.69 7.65
CA GLN A 3 -3.02 -14.25 7.91
C GLN A 3 -2.32 -13.63 9.14
N ALA A 4 -2.64 -12.38 9.51
CA ALA A 4 -2.04 -11.70 10.65
C ALA A 4 -2.75 -12.01 11.99
N VAL A 5 -3.98 -12.54 11.96
CA VAL A 5 -4.82 -12.85 13.13
C VAL A 5 -5.52 -14.20 12.94
N PRO A 6 -4.79 -15.33 12.99
CA PRO A 6 -5.32 -16.65 12.63
C PRO A 6 -6.51 -17.08 13.51
N ASP A 7 -6.57 -16.63 14.76
CA ASP A 7 -7.59 -17.02 15.74
C ASP A 7 -8.90 -16.21 15.64
N LYS A 8 -9.00 -15.26 14.71
CA LYS A 8 -10.18 -14.40 14.54
C LYS A 8 -10.83 -14.66 13.20
N GLU A 9 -12.14 -14.84 13.16
CA GLU A 9 -12.88 -14.86 11.90
C GLU A 9 -13.12 -13.44 11.43
N LEU A 10 -12.62 -13.10 10.23
CA LEU A 10 -12.84 -11.80 9.60
C LEU A 10 -13.88 -11.94 8.49
N LEU A 11 -14.94 -11.13 8.56
CA LEU A 11 -16.01 -11.10 7.58
C LEU A 11 -15.85 -9.89 6.68
N GLU A 12 -16.05 -10.08 5.37
CA GLU A 12 -16.08 -8.97 4.43
C GLU A 12 -17.28 -8.06 4.73
N ALA A 13 -17.06 -6.75 4.67
CA ALA A 13 -18.14 -5.80 4.88
C ALA A 13 -19.18 -5.94 3.76
N PRO A 14 -20.48 -5.85 4.06
CA PRO A 14 -21.52 -5.93 3.06
C PRO A 14 -21.35 -4.81 2.03
N THR A 15 -21.15 -5.19 0.77
CA THR A 15 -20.90 -4.27 -0.34
C THR A 15 -22.17 -3.78 -1.06
N ALA A 16 -23.34 -4.13 -0.51
CA ALA A 16 -24.65 -3.73 -0.99
C ALA A 16 -25.52 -3.42 0.23
N GLY A 17 -26.16 -2.24 0.22
CA GLY A 17 -27.06 -1.78 1.28
C GLY A 17 -28.44 -1.42 0.74
N GLU A 18 -29.42 -1.28 1.63
CA GLU A 18 -30.78 -0.85 1.29
C GLU A 18 -30.72 0.54 0.59
N GLY A 19 -31.15 0.62 -0.67
CA GLY A 19 -31.12 1.85 -1.48
C GLY A 19 -29.86 2.08 -2.33
N ALA A 20 -28.84 1.20 -2.27
CA ALA A 20 -27.70 1.28 -3.18
C ALA A 20 -28.04 0.66 -4.54
N THR A 21 -28.02 1.47 -5.61
CA THR A 21 -28.27 1.02 -6.99
C THR A 21 -27.12 0.21 -7.60
N CYS A 22 -25.96 0.14 -6.91
CA CYS A 22 -24.81 -0.63 -7.34
C CYS A 22 -24.24 -1.48 -6.19
N ARG A 23 -23.71 -2.66 -6.57
CA ARG A 23 -22.87 -3.50 -5.71
C ARG A 23 -21.43 -3.11 -5.99
N SER A 24 -20.84 -2.19 -5.23
CA SER A 24 -19.41 -1.89 -5.33
C SER A 24 -18.66 -3.04 -4.67
N CYS A 25 -18.32 -4.06 -5.44
CA CYS A 25 -17.81 -5.34 -4.96
C CYS A 25 -16.50 -5.30 -4.14
N ALA A 26 -16.02 -4.12 -3.71
CA ALA A 26 -14.77 -3.90 -2.98
C ALA A 26 -13.54 -4.57 -3.64
N HIS A 27 -13.68 -4.97 -4.90
CA HIS A 27 -12.65 -5.55 -5.73
C HIS A 27 -12.21 -4.51 -6.74
N CYS A 28 -10.96 -4.07 -6.64
CA CYS A 28 -10.35 -3.21 -7.63
C CYS A 28 -9.82 -4.08 -8.79
N PRO A 29 -10.36 -3.97 -10.02
CA PRO A 29 -9.89 -4.79 -11.14
C PRO A 29 -8.42 -4.53 -11.48
N TRP A 30 -7.91 -3.32 -11.24
CA TRP A 30 -6.52 -2.98 -11.53
C TRP A 30 -5.54 -3.67 -10.58
N MET A 31 -5.95 -3.88 -9.32
CA MET A 31 -5.15 -4.66 -8.38
C MET A 31 -5.06 -6.13 -8.84
N ALA A 32 -6.15 -6.67 -9.39
CA ALA A 32 -6.22 -8.04 -9.90
C ALA A 32 -5.36 -8.28 -11.16
N MET A 33 -4.89 -7.23 -11.85
CA MET A 33 -3.99 -7.35 -12.99
C MET A 33 -2.59 -7.86 -12.60
N ASN A 34 -2.21 -7.75 -11.32
CA ASN A 34 -0.91 -8.21 -10.82
C ASN A 34 -0.95 -9.68 -10.36
N GLY A 35 -1.26 -10.59 -11.28
CA GLY A 35 -1.30 -12.04 -11.01
C GLY A 35 0.08 -12.70 -11.00
N LEU A 36 0.20 -13.89 -10.41
CA LEU A 36 1.47 -14.63 -10.28
C LEU A 36 2.21 -14.81 -11.62
N LYS A 37 1.48 -15.17 -12.68
CA LYS A 37 2.05 -15.34 -14.03
C LYS A 37 2.63 -14.02 -14.56
N ALA A 38 1.86 -12.94 -14.47
CA ALA A 38 2.29 -11.61 -14.93
C ALA A 38 3.50 -11.10 -14.14
N ILE A 39 3.57 -11.39 -12.84
CA ILE A 39 4.72 -11.05 -12.00
C ILE A 39 5.96 -11.85 -12.41
N ALA A 40 5.82 -13.16 -12.62
CA ALA A 40 6.93 -14.00 -13.06
C ALA A 40 7.47 -13.54 -14.43
N GLU A 41 6.58 -13.30 -15.39
CA GLU A 41 6.94 -12.76 -16.71
C GLU A 41 7.58 -11.38 -16.59
N GLY A 42 7.07 -10.50 -15.71
CA GLY A 42 7.65 -9.20 -15.44
C GLY A 42 9.07 -9.26 -14.87
N LEU A 43 9.38 -10.25 -14.04
CA LEU A 43 10.71 -10.44 -13.47
C LEU A 43 11.69 -11.08 -14.46
N GLU A 44 11.24 -12.05 -15.26
CA GLU A 44 12.09 -12.79 -16.19
C GLU A 44 12.33 -12.03 -17.50
N GLN A 45 11.31 -11.31 -17.98
CA GLN A 45 11.24 -10.76 -19.34
C GLN A 45 10.89 -9.27 -19.36
N GLY A 46 10.37 -8.73 -18.25
CA GLY A 46 9.81 -7.38 -18.21
C GLY A 46 10.82 -6.26 -18.40
N GLY A 47 12.08 -6.45 -17.99
CA GLY A 47 13.24 -5.61 -18.30
C GLY A 47 12.95 -4.13 -18.61
N GLN A 48 13.43 -3.64 -19.75
CA GLN A 48 13.16 -2.28 -20.24
C GLN A 48 11.69 -2.06 -20.67
N ALA A 49 10.96 -3.13 -20.99
CA ALA A 49 9.58 -3.04 -21.49
C ALA A 49 8.57 -2.61 -20.41
N HIS A 50 8.90 -2.83 -19.13
CA HIS A 50 8.06 -2.48 -17.98
C HIS A 50 8.75 -1.52 -17.01
N GLU A 51 9.87 -0.90 -17.42
CA GLU A 51 10.50 0.16 -16.64
C GLU A 51 9.62 1.42 -16.64
N ILE A 52 9.34 1.96 -15.44
CA ILE A 52 8.51 3.13 -15.28
C ILE A 52 9.39 4.37 -15.40
N HIS A 53 9.30 5.05 -16.53
CA HIS A 53 9.98 6.32 -16.75
C HIS A 53 9.08 7.49 -16.34
N VAL A 54 9.63 8.39 -15.53
CA VAL A 54 8.95 9.61 -15.09
C VAL A 54 9.86 10.79 -15.42
N ASP A 55 9.28 11.85 -15.98
CA ASP A 55 10.00 13.09 -16.25
C ASP A 55 10.61 13.67 -14.96
N GLN A 56 11.82 14.21 -15.07
CA GLN A 56 12.56 14.69 -13.90
C GLN A 56 11.87 15.88 -13.23
N ALA A 57 11.35 16.84 -14.00
CA ALA A 57 10.66 17.99 -13.42
C ALA A 57 9.35 17.55 -12.74
N LEU A 58 8.64 16.58 -13.32
CA LEU A 58 7.45 15.98 -12.69
C LEU A 58 7.79 15.28 -11.37
N ARG A 59 8.87 14.48 -11.34
CA ARG A 59 9.35 13.81 -10.12
C ARG A 59 9.70 14.80 -9.03
N GLU A 60 10.42 15.87 -9.37
CA GLU A 60 10.84 16.92 -8.43
C GLU A 60 9.63 17.69 -7.88
N GLY A 61 8.66 18.02 -8.73
CA GLY A 61 7.40 18.64 -8.31
C GLY A 61 6.58 17.75 -7.39
N ALA A 62 6.44 16.45 -7.71
CA ALA A 62 5.75 15.48 -6.87
C ALA A 62 6.44 15.30 -5.51
N ALA A 63 7.78 15.24 -5.50
CA ALA A 63 8.55 15.15 -4.27
C ALA A 63 8.36 16.39 -3.39
N ALA A 64 8.40 17.60 -3.96
CA ALA A 64 8.14 18.84 -3.24
C ALA A 64 6.72 18.89 -2.67
N ALA A 65 5.71 18.50 -3.46
CA ALA A 65 4.33 18.40 -3.00
C ALA A 65 4.13 17.36 -1.88
N ALA A 66 4.94 16.29 -1.87
CA ALA A 66 4.91 15.25 -0.84
C ALA A 66 5.69 15.61 0.44
N GLN A 67 6.54 16.64 0.43
CA GLN A 67 7.35 17.08 1.59
C GLN A 67 6.54 17.33 2.88
N PRO A 68 5.34 17.92 2.86
CA PRO A 68 4.53 18.07 4.07
C PRO A 68 4.20 16.72 4.73
N TYR A 69 4.07 15.65 3.93
CA TYR A 69 3.82 14.30 4.42
C TYR A 69 5.10 13.57 4.86
N ALA A 70 6.29 14.01 4.43
CA ALA A 70 7.56 13.44 4.89
C ALA A 70 7.75 13.64 6.41
N GLY A 71 7.25 14.75 6.95
CA GLY A 71 7.19 14.99 8.39
C GLY A 71 6.33 13.97 9.15
N ILE A 72 5.32 13.37 8.51
CA ILE A 72 4.48 12.31 9.10
C ILE A 72 5.27 11.00 9.24
N CYS A 73 6.17 10.68 8.31
CA CYS A 73 7.08 9.53 8.45
C CYS A 73 8.06 9.75 9.62
N GLY A 74 8.60 10.96 9.77
CA GLY A 74 9.45 11.34 10.91
C GLY A 74 8.71 11.35 12.25
N TYR A 75 7.46 11.82 12.26
CA TYR A 75 6.62 11.85 13.44
C TYR A 75 6.20 10.44 13.87
N THR A 76 5.74 9.60 12.92
CA THR A 76 5.36 8.22 13.22
C THR A 76 6.54 7.39 13.70
N THR A 77 7.74 7.57 13.14
CA THR A 77 8.96 6.90 13.64
C THR A 77 9.39 7.41 15.02
N SER A 78 9.30 8.71 15.29
CA SER A 78 9.60 9.30 16.61
C SER A 78 8.59 8.89 17.69
N VAL A 79 7.29 8.86 17.35
CA VAL A 79 6.23 8.38 18.25
C VAL A 79 6.40 6.88 18.51
N LYS A 80 6.61 6.04 17.48
CA LYS A 80 6.84 4.59 17.66
C LYS A 80 8.07 4.33 18.54
N ARG A 81 9.14 5.11 18.35
CA ARG A 81 10.32 5.03 19.23
C ARG A 81 10.00 5.43 20.67
N LYS A 82 9.17 6.46 20.90
CA LYS A 82 8.85 6.95 22.24
C LYS A 82 7.77 6.12 22.96
N THR A 83 6.86 5.47 22.22
CA THR A 83 5.72 4.72 22.78
C THR A 83 5.88 3.21 22.74
N LEU A 84 6.65 2.64 21.81
CA LEU A 84 6.87 1.18 21.70
C LEU A 84 8.28 0.74 22.11
N TRP A 85 9.30 1.59 22.01
CA TRP A 85 10.65 1.28 22.47
C TRP A 85 11.07 2.22 23.62
N GLY A 86 10.61 1.87 24.83
CA GLY A 86 11.08 2.50 26.07
C GLY A 86 12.61 2.52 26.17
N LYS A 87 13.13 3.49 26.93
CA LYS A 87 14.52 4.00 26.96
C LYS A 87 15.69 3.02 27.16
N ASP A 88 15.46 1.71 27.25
CA ASP A 88 16.52 0.74 27.47
C ASP A 88 16.59 -0.21 26.28
N GLY A 89 17.68 -0.06 25.51
CA GLY A 89 17.93 -0.82 24.30
C GLY A 89 17.87 -2.32 24.55
N PHE A 90 17.01 -3.00 23.79
CA PHE A 90 17.16 -4.40 23.45
C PHE A 90 16.48 -4.69 22.11
N PHE A 91 17.21 -4.39 21.03
CA PHE A 91 17.48 -5.20 19.83
C PHE A 91 18.35 -4.33 18.89
#